data_AF-A0A537YAK4-F1
#
_entry.id   AF-A0A537YAK4-F1
#
_cell.length_a   1.000
_cell.length_b   1.000
_cell.length_c   1.000
_cell.angle_alpha   90.00
_cell.angle_beta   90.00
_cell.angle_gamma   90.00
#
_symmetry.space_group_name_H-M   'P 1'
#
loop_
_entity.id
_entity.type
_entity.pdbx_description
1 polymer ?
#
loop_
_entity_poly.entity_id
_entity_poly.type
_entity_poly.pdbx_seq_one_letter_code
_entity_poly.pdbx_strand_id
1 'polypeptide(L)'
;MAGPRRAHQPRSLRRGGGQAGDRLADRLRRRPPGGPVRPRHRGGRTRGQARRRPAQDGIAQRRPPLHPGPLRGSTEKGGTGGLRPPEPASGGYLGGRRRRAGGSAVGEFEDFVREEYRRREQVVSSHFAREAPRLARACHAMAERFARGGRILAFGLGAAATDASHISVEFVHPVIVGKRALPAIALPNDGPTALGLAAEDCASVFARQIEAIGEPDDIAIGLSLSPDDPSEPAVAAGIKQAAAKGMQTIALTGPSSHAGTWEADWLFTCDDRDPFVVQEVHETGYHVLWELVHVFFEHKGLLKGRTAGFVQDSGASGFLYPFLAEAETNLDEVLEEIQGSILQKAQDVIDIRAAGARADPANLTTAARVLAERFASGGKVLAFGNGGSATDAQDFVTDLMAPPRGLRPRPALSLTNEEAVITAVGNDVGFDNVYARQVIAFGKPGDVAFAISTSGGSRNVLAALEEARRRKLVCFSTAVVPLNRRTRPSALIALSECMTPSSLVKQAVL
;
A
#
# COMPACT_ATOMS: atom_id res chain seq x y z
N MET A 1 -46.73 35.71 -27.71
CA MET A 1 -47.00 35.78 -29.17
C MET A 1 -45.74 35.29 -29.88
N ALA A 2 -45.61 33.99 -30.15
CA ALA A 2 -46.14 33.26 -31.30
C ALA A 2 -45.45 33.64 -32.63
N GLY A 3 -44.58 32.76 -33.12
CA GLY A 3 -44.08 32.72 -34.49
C GLY A 3 -43.79 31.25 -34.86
N PRO A 4 -44.49 30.65 -35.85
CA PRO A 4 -44.43 29.21 -36.07
C PRO A 4 -43.45 28.75 -37.16
N ARG A 5 -43.14 27.47 -37.05
CA ARG A 5 -42.23 26.61 -37.83
C ARG A 5 -42.60 26.46 -39.31
N ARG A 6 -41.60 26.11 -40.15
CA ARG A 6 -41.76 25.17 -41.27
C ARG A 6 -40.55 24.25 -41.41
N ALA A 7 -40.83 22.99 -41.71
CA ALA A 7 -39.90 21.88 -41.93
C ALA A 7 -40.04 21.33 -43.36
N HIS A 8 -38.94 20.76 -43.88
CA HIS A 8 -38.80 19.62 -44.83
C HIS A 8 -39.49 19.69 -46.22
N GLN A 9 -38.96 19.21 -47.35
CA GLN A 9 -38.05 18.08 -47.68
C GLN A 9 -37.56 18.23 -49.17
N PRO A 10 -36.86 17.27 -49.84
CA PRO A 10 -35.75 17.55 -50.77
C PRO A 10 -36.01 17.16 -52.25
N ARG A 11 -35.07 17.51 -53.14
CA ARG A 11 -34.97 16.91 -54.49
C ARG A 11 -33.54 16.54 -54.86
N SER A 12 -33.46 15.33 -55.43
CA SER A 12 -32.33 14.56 -55.93
C SER A 12 -31.65 15.14 -57.17
N LEU A 13 -30.36 14.85 -57.35
CA LEU A 13 -29.75 14.49 -58.65
C LEU A 13 -28.45 13.67 -58.44
N ARG A 14 -28.41 12.51 -59.11
CA ARG A 14 -27.25 11.62 -59.39
C ARG A 14 -26.28 12.35 -60.37
N ARG A 15 -25.01 12.00 -60.67
CA ARG A 15 -24.08 10.87 -60.46
C ARG A 15 -22.67 11.30 -60.94
N GLY A 16 -21.62 10.68 -60.42
CA GLY A 16 -20.22 10.68 -60.94
C GLY A 16 -19.24 11.19 -59.88
N GLY A 17 -18.21 10.50 -59.43
CA GLY A 17 -17.53 9.25 -59.79
C GLY A 17 -16.07 9.42 -59.30
N GLY A 18 -15.55 8.55 -58.44
CA GLY A 18 -14.16 8.60 -57.98
C GLY A 18 -13.97 8.19 -56.51
N GLN A 19 -13.70 6.91 -56.27
CA GLN A 19 -13.35 6.34 -54.97
C GLN A 19 -11.87 6.59 -54.64
N ALA A 20 -11.60 7.21 -53.49
CA ALA A 20 -10.31 7.15 -52.81
C ALA A 20 -10.60 7.05 -51.30
N GLY A 21 -10.06 6.01 -50.65
CA GLY A 21 -10.09 5.87 -49.19
C GLY A 21 -10.62 4.54 -48.67
N ASP A 22 -10.00 3.42 -49.05
CA ASP A 22 -10.10 2.17 -48.28
C ASP A 22 -8.95 1.20 -48.66
N ARG A 23 -7.72 1.54 -48.23
CA ARG A 23 -6.55 0.66 -48.31
C ARG A 23 -5.64 0.86 -47.10
N LEU A 24 -6.07 0.43 -45.92
CA LEU A 24 -5.14 0.16 -44.81
C LEU A 24 -5.57 -1.00 -43.88
N ALA A 25 -6.68 -1.69 -44.15
CA ALA A 25 -7.21 -2.71 -43.23
C ALA A 25 -7.03 -4.18 -43.67
N ASP A 26 -6.35 -4.45 -44.81
CA ASP A 26 -6.41 -5.80 -45.43
C ASP A 26 -5.05 -6.50 -45.63
N ARG A 27 -4.03 -6.17 -44.82
CA ARG A 27 -2.69 -6.76 -44.93
C ARG A 27 -2.16 -7.53 -43.71
N LEU A 28 -2.98 -7.84 -42.70
CA LEU A 28 -2.52 -8.57 -41.51
C LEU A 28 -3.36 -9.80 -41.11
N ARG A 29 -4.11 -10.40 -42.04
CA ARG A 29 -4.76 -11.71 -41.79
C ARG A 29 -4.56 -12.64 -42.96
N ARG A 30 -3.52 -13.50 -42.87
CA ARG A 30 -3.42 -14.85 -43.48
C ARG A 30 -1.98 -15.39 -43.34
N ARG A 31 -1.75 -16.29 -42.36
CA ARG A 31 -0.73 -17.36 -42.44
C ARG A 31 -1.32 -18.64 -41.85
N PRO A 32 -1.20 -19.81 -42.52
CA PRO A 32 -1.72 -21.08 -42.03
C PRO A 32 -0.72 -21.80 -41.10
N PRO A 33 -1.15 -22.84 -40.34
CA PRO A 33 -0.31 -23.51 -39.35
C PRO A 33 0.44 -24.73 -39.92
N GLY A 34 1.63 -25.04 -39.39
CA GLY A 34 2.25 -26.36 -39.54
C GLY A 34 3.77 -26.44 -39.42
N GLY A 35 4.26 -27.17 -38.40
CA GLY A 35 5.47 -28.00 -38.49
C GLY A 35 6.75 -27.53 -37.75
N PRO A 36 7.48 -28.42 -37.02
CA PRO A 36 8.51 -28.04 -36.05
C PRO A 36 9.91 -27.92 -36.67
N VAL A 37 10.74 -27.01 -36.16
CA VAL A 37 12.16 -26.89 -36.56
C VAL A 37 13.08 -27.21 -35.37
N ARG A 38 13.84 -28.29 -35.51
CA ARG A 38 14.93 -28.74 -34.63
C ARG A 38 16.18 -27.86 -34.76
N PRO A 39 17.08 -27.82 -33.75
CA PRO A 39 18.21 -26.89 -33.71
C PRO A 39 19.40 -27.39 -34.53
N ARG A 40 20.16 -26.48 -35.16
CA ARG A 40 21.47 -26.79 -35.74
C ARG A 40 22.57 -25.97 -35.07
N HIS A 41 23.46 -26.68 -34.40
CA HIS A 41 24.81 -26.25 -34.05
C HIS A 41 25.73 -26.17 -35.29
N ARG A 42 26.59 -25.16 -35.32
CA ARG A 42 28.01 -25.09 -35.77
C ARG A 42 28.34 -23.58 -35.88
N GLY A 43 29.33 -23.01 -35.22
CA GLY A 43 30.73 -23.43 -35.10
C GLY A 43 31.55 -22.64 -36.12
N GLY A 44 32.31 -21.63 -35.68
CA GLY A 44 33.19 -20.85 -36.58
C GLY A 44 33.85 -19.66 -35.89
N ARG A 45 35.09 -19.86 -35.43
CA ARG A 45 36.04 -18.83 -34.97
C ARG A 45 36.53 -17.98 -36.15
N THR A 46 36.82 -16.70 -35.92
CA THR A 46 37.97 -16.01 -36.53
C THR A 46 38.41 -14.82 -35.68
N ARG A 47 39.74 -14.72 -35.50
CA ARG A 47 40.49 -13.68 -34.76
C ARG A 47 40.64 -12.40 -35.59
N GLY A 48 40.57 -11.26 -34.90
CA GLY A 48 41.56 -10.16 -34.91
C GLY A 48 41.78 -9.34 -36.17
N GLN A 49 41.59 -8.01 -36.07
CA GLN A 49 42.68 -7.04 -36.23
C GLN A 49 42.25 -5.62 -35.81
N ALA A 50 43.22 -4.93 -35.20
CA ALA A 50 43.18 -3.57 -34.69
C ALA A 50 43.48 -2.52 -35.77
N ARG A 51 43.01 -1.29 -35.56
CA ARG A 51 43.51 0.05 -36.01
C ARG A 51 42.33 1.03 -35.93
N ARG A 52 42.40 2.32 -35.59
CA ARG A 52 43.39 3.28 -35.04
C ARG A 52 42.54 4.52 -34.66
N ARG A 53 42.95 5.26 -33.63
CA ARG A 53 42.41 6.60 -33.27
C ARG A 53 42.68 7.65 -34.37
N PRO A 54 41.99 8.80 -34.30
CA PRO A 54 42.70 10.09 -34.29
C PRO A 54 42.40 10.92 -33.02
N ALA A 55 43.38 11.77 -32.69
CA ALA A 55 43.43 12.71 -31.56
C ALA A 55 42.70 14.03 -31.92
N GLN A 56 41.99 14.64 -30.96
CA GLN A 56 42.32 15.88 -30.22
C GLN A 56 42.17 17.21 -30.98
N ASP A 57 41.25 18.04 -30.47
CA ASP A 57 41.34 19.48 -30.20
C ASP A 57 40.27 19.75 -29.11
N GLY A 58 40.41 20.50 -28.02
CA GLY A 58 41.43 21.47 -27.63
C GLY A 58 40.78 22.80 -27.20
N ILE A 59 39.88 22.85 -26.20
CA ILE A 59 39.47 24.13 -25.57
C ILE A 59 39.33 23.96 -24.05
N ALA A 60 40.19 24.67 -23.33
CA ALA A 60 40.08 24.96 -21.90
C ALA A 60 39.27 26.25 -21.70
N GLN A 61 38.47 26.35 -20.62
CA GLN A 61 38.56 27.43 -19.63
C GLN A 61 37.49 27.34 -18.50
N ARG A 62 38.02 27.37 -17.26
CA ARG A 62 37.56 28.06 -16.03
C ARG A 62 36.24 27.65 -15.35
N ARG A 63 36.39 27.01 -14.19
CA ARG A 63 35.40 26.94 -13.08
C ARG A 63 35.58 28.13 -12.12
N PRO A 64 34.52 28.75 -11.58
CA PRO A 64 34.61 29.62 -10.42
C PRO A 64 34.35 28.83 -9.10
N PRO A 65 34.97 29.20 -7.96
CA PRO A 65 34.66 28.62 -6.66
C PRO A 65 33.71 29.52 -5.86
N LEU A 66 32.72 28.96 -5.16
CA LEU A 66 32.00 29.67 -4.10
C LEU A 66 31.69 28.73 -2.93
N HIS A 67 32.45 28.91 -1.85
CA HIS A 67 32.04 28.60 -0.47
C HIS A 67 31.25 29.79 0.09
N PRO A 68 30.26 29.57 0.97
CA PRO A 68 29.86 30.58 1.95
C PRO A 68 30.39 30.21 3.34
N GLY A 69 31.30 31.04 3.85
CA GLY A 69 31.62 31.14 5.29
C GLY A 69 30.62 32.05 6.02
N PRO A 70 30.68 32.11 7.36
CA PRO A 70 29.56 32.53 8.20
C PRO A 70 29.43 34.04 8.34
N LEU A 71 28.19 34.54 8.41
CA LEU A 71 27.88 35.93 8.69
C LEU A 71 27.68 36.14 10.21
N ARG A 72 28.54 36.97 10.83
CA ARG A 72 28.26 37.79 12.02
C ARG A 72 28.00 39.22 11.49
N GLY A 73 27.10 40.06 11.99
CA GLY A 73 26.11 40.05 13.06
C GLY A 73 25.57 41.49 13.16
N SER A 74 24.37 41.70 13.71
CA SER A 74 23.97 43.00 14.26
C SER A 74 22.98 42.80 15.39
N THR A 75 23.37 43.30 16.54
CA THR A 75 22.67 43.37 17.82
C THR A 75 21.52 44.37 17.77
N GLU A 76 20.37 44.00 18.31
CA GLU A 76 19.55 44.94 19.08
C GLU A 76 18.82 44.19 20.20
N LYS A 77 18.78 44.84 21.36
CA LYS A 77 18.43 44.29 22.68
C LYS A 77 16.91 44.33 22.91
N GLY A 78 16.35 43.29 23.52
CA GLY A 78 15.05 43.39 24.18
C GLY A 78 14.59 42.08 24.83
N GLY A 79 14.47 42.07 26.15
CA GLY A 79 13.48 41.26 26.88
C GLY A 79 13.90 39.84 27.30
N THR A 80 14.31 39.72 28.55
CA THR A 80 14.50 38.46 29.28
C THR A 80 13.20 37.68 29.45
N GLY A 81 13.18 36.43 29.01
CA GLY A 81 12.14 35.43 29.32
C GLY A 81 12.71 34.03 29.13
N GLY A 82 13.35 33.50 30.17
CA GLY A 82 13.97 32.17 30.13
C GLY A 82 12.93 31.07 29.98
N LEU A 83 12.72 30.60 28.74
CA LEU A 83 12.06 29.33 28.49
C LEU A 83 13.09 28.21 28.68
N ARG A 84 13.05 27.58 29.86
CA ARG A 84 13.62 26.25 30.05
C ARG A 84 12.97 25.31 29.02
N PRO A 85 13.73 24.45 28.32
CA PRO A 85 13.11 23.37 27.58
C PRO A 85 12.32 22.50 28.57
N PRO A 86 11.09 22.07 28.24
CA PRO A 86 10.35 21.16 29.11
C PRO A 86 11.17 19.87 29.22
N GLU A 87 11.41 19.43 30.46
CA GLU A 87 11.92 18.09 30.72
C GLU A 87 10.99 17.08 30.03
N PRO A 88 11.54 16.01 29.40
CA PRO A 88 10.70 14.99 28.81
C PRO A 88 9.86 14.37 29.92
N ALA A 89 8.55 14.61 29.86
CA ALA A 89 7.59 13.85 30.63
C ALA A 89 7.80 12.38 30.29
N SER A 90 8.20 11.61 31.30
CA SER A 90 8.34 10.16 31.26
C SER A 90 6.95 9.51 31.18
N GLY A 91 6.28 9.67 30.04
CA GLY A 91 5.10 8.92 29.65
C GLY A 91 5.54 7.58 29.05
N GLY A 92 5.27 6.49 29.78
CA GLY A 92 5.78 5.16 29.49
C GLY A 92 5.23 4.55 28.20
N TYR A 93 6.10 4.41 27.20
CA TYR A 93 5.96 3.41 26.13
C TYR A 93 6.53 2.03 26.53
N LEU A 94 7.13 1.94 27.71
CA LEU A 94 7.49 0.69 28.38
C LEU A 94 6.88 0.77 29.77
N GLY A 95 5.68 0.19 29.93
CA GLY A 95 5.09 -0.02 31.25
C GLY A 95 6.12 -0.69 32.16
N GLY A 96 6.39 -0.10 33.32
CA GLY A 96 7.43 -0.54 34.24
C GLY A 96 7.25 -2.00 34.65
N ARG A 97 7.89 -2.93 33.93
CA ARG A 97 7.96 -4.33 34.30
C ARG A 97 9.13 -4.51 35.27
N ARG A 98 8.83 -4.99 36.47
CA ARG A 98 9.83 -5.50 37.41
C ARG A 98 10.64 -6.59 36.70
N ARG A 99 11.95 -6.40 36.58
CA ARG A 99 12.90 -7.43 36.11
C ARG A 99 12.65 -8.72 36.90
N ARG A 100 12.19 -9.78 36.22
CA ARG A 100 12.25 -11.13 36.79
C ARG A 100 13.72 -11.53 36.81
N ALA A 101 14.30 -11.66 38.00
CA ALA A 101 15.68 -12.10 38.15
C ALA A 101 15.80 -13.56 37.65
N GLY A 102 16.47 -13.77 36.51
CA GLY A 102 16.89 -15.11 36.05
C GLY A 102 16.72 -15.44 34.56
N GLY A 103 16.11 -14.58 33.74
CA GLY A 103 15.94 -14.82 32.29
C GLY A 103 17.15 -14.36 31.45
N SER A 104 17.43 -15.05 30.33
CA SER A 104 18.32 -14.48 29.31
C SER A 104 17.60 -13.37 28.55
N ALA A 105 18.32 -12.33 28.09
CA ALA A 105 17.71 -11.22 27.33
C ALA A 105 16.96 -11.68 26.07
N VAL A 106 17.38 -12.79 25.47
CA VAL A 106 16.70 -13.45 24.34
C VAL A 106 15.36 -14.05 24.80
N GLY A 107 15.34 -14.76 25.93
CA GLY A 107 14.11 -15.30 26.50
C GLY A 107 13.12 -14.22 26.93
N GLU A 108 13.61 -13.10 27.47
CA GLU A 108 12.76 -11.95 27.82
C GLU A 108 12.11 -11.30 26.59
N PHE A 109 12.83 -11.23 25.46
CA PHE A 109 12.31 -10.71 24.20
C PHE A 109 11.30 -11.66 23.55
N GLU A 110 11.58 -12.97 23.54
CA GLU A 110 10.63 -13.97 23.04
C GLU A 110 9.32 -13.99 23.86
N ASP A 111 9.42 -13.84 25.18
CA ASP A 111 8.25 -13.72 26.06
C ASP A 111 7.46 -12.42 25.79
N PHE A 112 8.16 -11.31 25.54
CA PHE A 112 7.53 -10.05 25.12
C PHE A 112 6.76 -10.22 23.80
N VAL A 113 7.39 -10.79 22.77
CA VAL A 113 6.78 -11.08 21.46
C VAL A 113 5.50 -11.92 21.64
N ARG A 114 5.56 -12.98 22.44
CA ARG A 114 4.39 -13.84 22.71
C ARG A 114 3.25 -13.09 23.40
N GLU A 115 3.56 -12.22 24.34
CA GLU A 115 2.55 -11.45 25.07
C GLU A 115 1.89 -10.40 24.18
N GLU A 116 2.66 -9.71 23.35
CA GLU A 116 2.09 -8.74 22.40
C GLU A 116 1.18 -9.42 21.37
N TYR A 117 1.54 -10.60 20.85
CA TYR A 117 0.62 -11.37 20.00
C TYR A 117 -0.71 -11.65 20.70
N ARG A 118 -0.71 -12.18 21.93
CA ARG A 118 -1.95 -12.46 22.68
C ARG A 118 -2.81 -11.21 22.88
N ARG A 119 -2.18 -10.09 23.23
CA ARG A 119 -2.86 -8.80 23.40
C ARG A 119 -3.54 -8.38 22.09
N ARG A 120 -2.83 -8.44 20.97
CA ARG A 120 -3.34 -8.09 19.64
C ARG A 120 -4.49 -8.99 19.19
N GLU A 121 -4.38 -10.29 19.44
CA GLU A 121 -5.45 -11.26 19.17
C GLU A 121 -6.75 -10.86 19.89
N GLN A 122 -6.65 -10.47 21.17
CA GLN A 122 -7.80 -10.02 21.95
C GLN A 122 -8.41 -8.72 21.40
N VAL A 123 -7.57 -7.75 20.99
CA VAL A 123 -8.04 -6.48 20.40
C VAL A 123 -8.78 -6.72 19.09
N VAL A 124 -8.20 -7.51 18.17
CA VAL A 124 -8.84 -7.86 16.89
C VAL A 124 -10.16 -8.60 17.14
N SER A 125 -10.15 -9.65 17.96
CA SER A 125 -11.35 -10.45 18.23
C SER A 125 -12.49 -9.59 18.81
N SER A 126 -12.20 -8.78 19.82
CA SER A 126 -13.21 -7.93 20.47
C SER A 126 -13.74 -6.82 19.57
N HIS A 127 -12.88 -6.22 18.73
CA HIS A 127 -13.27 -5.19 17.77
C HIS A 127 -14.25 -5.76 16.73
N PHE A 128 -13.89 -6.86 16.06
CA PHE A 128 -14.72 -7.42 15.00
C PHE A 128 -16.01 -8.08 15.53
N ALA A 129 -15.97 -8.68 16.73
CA ALA A 129 -17.18 -9.16 17.39
C ALA A 129 -18.23 -8.04 17.61
N ARG A 130 -17.77 -6.82 17.91
CA ARG A 130 -18.63 -5.65 18.11
C ARG A 130 -19.06 -5.00 16.79
N GLU A 131 -18.14 -4.84 15.85
CA GLU A 131 -18.36 -4.03 14.65
C GLU A 131 -18.91 -4.82 13.45
N ALA A 132 -18.90 -6.16 13.47
CA ALA A 132 -19.36 -6.99 12.33
C ALA A 132 -20.74 -6.58 11.77
N PRO A 133 -21.79 -6.34 12.58
CA PRO A 133 -23.09 -5.91 12.05
C PRO A 133 -23.03 -4.55 11.33
N ARG A 134 -22.19 -3.62 11.80
CA ARG A 134 -22.02 -2.29 11.19
C ARG A 134 -21.15 -2.36 9.95
N LEU A 135 -20.08 -3.16 9.96
CA LEU A 135 -19.22 -3.42 8.81
C LEU A 135 -19.99 -4.06 7.65
N ALA A 136 -20.87 -5.04 7.93
CA ALA A 136 -21.71 -5.68 6.92
C ALA A 136 -22.62 -4.65 6.21
N ARG A 137 -23.25 -3.74 6.97
CA ARG A 137 -24.07 -2.67 6.40
C ARG A 137 -23.27 -1.61 5.65
N ALA A 138 -22.09 -1.23 6.16
CA ALA A 138 -21.19 -0.32 5.47
C ALA A 138 -20.75 -0.89 4.11
N CYS A 139 -20.42 -2.18 4.09
CA CYS A 139 -20.07 -2.94 2.89
C CYS A 139 -21.22 -2.96 1.87
N HIS A 140 -22.46 -3.22 2.30
CA HIS A 140 -23.64 -3.14 1.42
C HIS A 140 -23.79 -1.75 0.80
N ALA A 141 -23.69 -0.70 1.62
CA ALA A 141 -23.80 0.68 1.15
C ALA A 141 -22.66 1.05 0.16
N MET A 142 -21.44 0.56 0.39
CA MET A 142 -20.32 0.70 -0.56
C MET A 142 -20.64 0.02 -1.89
N ALA A 143 -21.17 -1.21 -1.86
CA ALA A 143 -21.54 -1.94 -3.06
C ALA A 143 -22.62 -1.20 -3.87
N GLU A 144 -23.59 -0.57 -3.18
CA GLU A 144 -24.59 0.28 -3.84
C GLU A 144 -23.98 1.52 -4.51
N ARG A 145 -23.00 2.18 -3.86
CA ARG A 145 -22.27 3.32 -4.45
C ARG A 145 -21.49 2.91 -5.71
N PHE A 146 -20.75 1.81 -5.63
CA PHE A 146 -20.06 1.27 -6.81
C PHE A 146 -21.04 0.85 -7.94
N ALA A 147 -22.22 0.32 -7.60
CA ALA A 147 -23.25 -0.02 -8.59
C ALA A 147 -23.81 1.19 -9.33
N ARG A 148 -23.71 2.39 -8.73
CA ARG A 148 -24.04 3.69 -9.34
C ARG A 148 -22.85 4.34 -10.07
N GLY A 149 -21.68 3.70 -10.07
CA GLY A 149 -20.47 4.21 -10.73
C GLY A 149 -19.53 4.99 -9.81
N GLY A 150 -19.82 5.04 -8.50
CA GLY A 150 -18.98 5.67 -7.50
C GLY A 150 -17.59 5.06 -7.39
N ARG A 151 -16.66 5.84 -6.82
CA ARG A 151 -15.25 5.50 -6.63
C ARG A 151 -14.85 5.67 -5.18
N ILE A 152 -13.77 5.01 -4.76
CA ILE A 152 -13.14 5.28 -3.46
C ILE A 152 -12.10 6.40 -3.60
N LEU A 153 -12.18 7.39 -2.72
CA LEU A 153 -11.12 8.34 -2.41
C LEU A 153 -10.60 8.02 -0.99
N ALA A 154 -9.46 7.33 -0.91
CA ALA A 154 -8.83 6.94 0.36
C ALA A 154 -7.75 7.93 0.76
N PHE A 155 -7.66 8.27 2.06
CA PHE A 155 -6.70 9.27 2.53
C PHE A 155 -6.32 9.13 4.01
N GLY A 156 -5.09 9.53 4.28
CA GLY A 156 -4.43 9.58 5.58
C GLY A 156 -3.02 10.16 5.39
N LEU A 157 -2.33 10.54 6.47
CA LEU A 157 -0.94 11.00 6.41
C LEU A 157 -0.02 10.05 7.18
N GLY A 158 1.28 10.09 6.88
CA GLY A 158 2.26 9.22 7.52
C GLY A 158 2.00 7.75 7.21
N ALA A 159 2.01 6.88 8.24
CA ALA A 159 1.70 5.46 8.08
C ALA A 159 0.27 5.24 7.50
N ALA A 160 -0.72 6.06 7.88
CA ALA A 160 -2.07 5.95 7.32
C ALA A 160 -2.14 6.20 5.80
N ALA A 161 -1.15 6.89 5.21
CA ALA A 161 -1.08 7.08 3.76
C ALA A 161 -0.72 5.79 3.01
N THR A 162 0.00 4.87 3.66
CA THR A 162 0.35 3.58 3.07
C THR A 162 -0.89 2.67 3.03
N ASP A 163 -1.75 2.73 4.05
CA ASP A 163 -3.05 2.05 4.06
C ASP A 163 -4.01 2.62 3.01
N ALA A 164 -4.04 3.94 2.83
CA ALA A 164 -4.81 4.54 1.73
C ALA A 164 -4.33 4.00 0.36
N SER A 165 -3.01 3.83 0.20
CA SER A 165 -2.42 3.20 -0.99
C SER A 165 -2.78 1.72 -1.11
N HIS A 166 -2.78 0.99 0.01
CA HIS A 166 -3.13 -0.42 0.09
C HIS A 166 -4.60 -0.62 -0.36
N ILE A 167 -5.51 0.21 0.14
CA ILE A 167 -6.91 0.24 -0.30
C ILE A 167 -7.00 0.48 -1.81
N SER A 168 -6.25 1.45 -2.35
CA SER A 168 -6.28 1.72 -3.79
C SER A 168 -5.83 0.52 -4.63
N VAL A 169 -4.74 -0.15 -4.26
CA VAL A 169 -4.23 -1.28 -5.05
C VAL A 169 -5.13 -2.52 -4.97
N GLU A 170 -5.70 -2.84 -3.80
CA GLU A 170 -6.55 -4.02 -3.62
C GLU A 170 -7.88 -3.90 -4.38
N PHE A 171 -8.48 -2.70 -4.42
CA PHE A 171 -9.72 -2.48 -5.16
C PHE A 171 -9.49 -2.42 -6.68
N VAL A 172 -8.40 -1.80 -7.15
CA VAL A 172 -8.10 -1.67 -8.59
C VAL A 172 -7.54 -2.97 -9.18
N HIS A 173 -6.75 -3.72 -8.41
CA HIS A 173 -6.14 -4.98 -8.80
C HIS A 173 -6.52 -6.09 -7.81
N PRO A 174 -7.75 -6.60 -7.85
CA PRO A 174 -8.20 -7.59 -6.89
C PRO A 174 -7.38 -8.87 -6.99
N VAL A 175 -6.85 -9.32 -5.85
CA VAL A 175 -6.06 -10.55 -5.74
C VAL A 175 -6.86 -11.79 -6.15
N ILE A 176 -8.19 -11.72 -6.08
CA ILE A 176 -9.09 -12.80 -6.51
C ILE A 176 -9.22 -12.79 -8.04
N VAL A 177 -8.70 -13.86 -8.65
CA VAL A 177 -8.75 -14.07 -10.11
C VAL A 177 -10.19 -13.97 -10.61
N GLY A 178 -10.41 -13.12 -11.62
CA GLY A 178 -11.70 -12.94 -12.28
C GLY A 178 -12.63 -11.92 -11.62
N LYS A 179 -12.25 -11.32 -10.48
CA LYS A 179 -12.99 -10.20 -9.92
C LYS A 179 -12.77 -8.91 -10.71
N ARG A 180 -13.81 -8.08 -10.72
CA ARG A 180 -13.83 -6.79 -11.39
C ARG A 180 -12.92 -5.81 -10.65
N ALA A 181 -12.14 -5.03 -11.39
CA ALA A 181 -11.49 -3.84 -10.86
C ALA A 181 -12.53 -2.79 -10.42
N LEU A 182 -12.45 -2.37 -9.17
CA LEU A 182 -13.26 -1.30 -8.59
C LEU A 182 -12.44 0.00 -8.54
N PRO A 183 -13.00 1.14 -8.94
CA PRO A 183 -12.24 2.38 -9.03
C PRO A 183 -11.92 2.91 -7.62
N ALA A 184 -10.63 2.99 -7.30
CA ALA A 184 -10.14 3.51 -6.03
C ALA A 184 -8.83 4.29 -6.23
N ILE A 185 -8.73 5.45 -5.58
CA ILE A 185 -7.55 6.33 -5.66
C ILE A 185 -7.14 6.71 -4.24
N ALA A 186 -5.85 6.58 -3.95
CA ALA A 186 -5.24 7.13 -2.75
C ALA A 186 -4.84 8.58 -3.00
N LEU A 187 -5.48 9.52 -2.30
CA LEU A 187 -5.16 10.94 -2.41
C LEU A 187 -3.71 11.31 -2.05
N PRO A 188 -3.01 10.66 -1.10
CA PRO A 188 -1.62 11.04 -0.80
C PRO A 188 -0.60 10.64 -1.87
N ASN A 189 -0.97 9.82 -2.87
CA ASN A 189 0.01 9.27 -3.83
C ASN A 189 0.44 10.26 -4.90
N ASP A 190 -0.36 11.30 -5.18
CA ASP A 190 0.16 12.46 -5.91
C ASP A 190 0.95 13.35 -4.95
N GLY A 191 2.19 12.93 -4.66
CA GLY A 191 3.08 13.57 -3.70
C GLY A 191 3.27 15.08 -3.96
N PRO A 192 3.59 15.53 -5.19
CA PRO A 192 3.69 16.95 -5.52
C PRO A 192 2.41 17.75 -5.21
N THR A 193 1.23 17.21 -5.55
CA THR A 193 -0.05 17.86 -5.24
C THR A 193 -0.31 17.90 -3.74
N ALA A 194 -0.21 16.76 -3.06
CA ALA A 194 -0.49 16.66 -1.63
C ALA A 194 0.44 17.53 -0.78
N LEU A 195 1.74 17.54 -1.09
CA LEU A 195 2.71 18.39 -0.39
C LEU A 195 2.55 19.87 -0.72
N GLY A 196 2.20 20.22 -1.96
CA GLY A 196 1.92 21.60 -2.35
C GLY A 196 0.73 22.18 -1.57
N LEU A 197 -0.36 21.42 -1.47
CA LEU A 197 -1.54 21.81 -0.69
C LEU A 197 -1.22 21.86 0.82
N ALA A 198 -0.48 20.87 1.34
CA ALA A 198 -0.12 20.82 2.75
C ALA A 198 0.85 21.94 3.19
N ALA A 199 1.67 22.45 2.26
CA ALA A 199 2.56 23.59 2.51
C ALA A 199 1.78 24.90 2.69
N GLU A 200 0.61 25.04 2.05
CA GLU A 200 -0.30 26.16 2.27
C GLU A 200 -1.09 25.96 3.57
N ASP A 201 -1.72 24.79 3.71
CA ASP A 201 -2.46 24.39 4.90
C ASP A 201 -2.62 22.85 4.94
N CYS A 202 -1.89 22.22 5.86
CA CYS A 202 -1.95 20.78 6.07
C CYS A 202 -3.36 20.31 6.48
N ALA A 203 -4.11 21.12 7.24
CA ALA A 203 -5.42 20.71 7.75
C ALA A 203 -6.50 20.64 6.66
N SER A 204 -6.28 21.23 5.48
CA SER A 204 -7.24 21.19 4.37
C SER A 204 -6.77 20.37 3.17
N VAL A 205 -5.62 19.69 3.26
CA VAL A 205 -5.01 18.94 2.14
C VAL A 205 -5.98 17.95 1.47
N PHE A 206 -6.78 17.21 2.25
CA PHE A 206 -7.75 16.26 1.70
C PHE A 206 -9.09 16.91 1.38
N ALA A 207 -9.54 17.88 2.17
CA ALA A 207 -10.75 18.65 1.88
C ALA A 207 -10.65 19.30 0.50
N ARG A 208 -9.54 19.98 0.18
CA ARG A 208 -9.36 20.64 -1.12
C ARG A 208 -9.33 19.65 -2.29
N GLN A 209 -8.72 18.49 -2.11
CA GLN A 209 -8.74 17.44 -3.13
C GLN A 209 -10.15 16.89 -3.34
N ILE A 210 -10.86 16.54 -2.27
CA ILE A 210 -12.24 16.03 -2.33
C ILE A 210 -13.18 17.09 -2.92
N GLU A 211 -12.99 18.37 -2.58
CA GLU A 211 -13.73 19.47 -3.20
C GLU A 211 -13.53 19.51 -4.71
N ALA A 212 -12.31 19.30 -5.19
CA ALA A 212 -11.99 19.35 -6.61
C ALA A 212 -12.47 18.14 -7.42
N ILE A 213 -12.33 16.92 -6.88
CA ILE A 213 -12.53 15.68 -7.66
C ILE A 213 -13.65 14.75 -7.17
N GLY A 214 -14.20 14.97 -5.97
CA GLY A 214 -15.24 14.11 -5.39
C GLY A 214 -16.62 14.33 -6.03
N GLU A 215 -17.35 13.23 -6.22
CA GLU A 215 -18.71 13.21 -6.76
C GLU A 215 -19.70 12.61 -5.73
N PRO A 216 -21.01 12.94 -5.77
CA PRO A 216 -21.96 12.50 -4.75
C PRO A 216 -22.09 10.98 -4.56
N ASP A 217 -21.77 10.18 -5.58
CA ASP A 217 -21.78 8.72 -5.47
C ASP A 217 -20.43 8.11 -5.07
N ASP A 218 -19.39 8.93 -4.90
CA ASP A 218 -18.10 8.45 -4.39
C ASP A 218 -18.18 8.10 -2.90
N ILE A 219 -17.17 7.35 -2.46
CA ILE A 219 -16.93 6.89 -1.10
C ILE A 219 -15.62 7.53 -0.61
N ALA A 220 -15.66 8.26 0.50
CA ALA A 220 -14.48 8.74 1.20
C ALA A 220 -14.09 7.76 2.31
N ILE A 221 -12.83 7.33 2.32
CA ILE A 221 -12.27 6.52 3.42
C ILE A 221 -11.10 7.30 4.05
N GLY A 222 -11.33 7.83 5.25
CA GLY A 222 -10.32 8.55 6.03
C GLY A 222 -9.71 7.66 7.12
N LEU A 223 -8.38 7.67 7.24
CA LEU A 223 -7.64 6.86 8.20
C LEU A 223 -6.83 7.74 9.18
N SER A 224 -6.91 7.45 10.48
CA SER A 224 -6.13 8.11 11.54
C SER A 224 -5.72 7.10 12.62
N LEU A 225 -4.42 6.99 12.92
CA LEU A 225 -3.89 5.87 13.72
C LEU A 225 -3.64 6.20 15.20
N SER A 226 -3.57 7.47 15.58
CA SER A 226 -3.15 7.86 16.94
C SER A 226 -3.99 9.01 17.50
N PRO A 227 -4.26 9.02 18.83
CA PRO A 227 -4.94 10.13 19.49
C PRO A 227 -4.18 11.45 19.40
N ASP A 228 -2.86 11.41 19.26
CA ASP A 228 -2.02 12.60 19.16
C ASP A 228 -1.55 12.86 17.72
N ASP A 229 -2.20 12.26 16.73
CA ASP A 229 -1.82 12.38 15.33
C ASP A 229 -2.05 13.82 14.84
N PRO A 230 -0.98 14.58 14.51
CA PRO A 230 -1.15 15.93 14.00
C PRO A 230 -1.87 15.98 12.63
N SER A 231 -2.04 14.82 11.98
CA SER A 231 -2.82 14.70 10.75
C SER A 231 -4.31 14.50 10.96
N GLU A 232 -4.77 14.20 12.19
CA GLU A 232 -6.19 14.00 12.49
C GLU A 232 -7.08 15.15 11.97
N PRO A 233 -6.72 16.45 12.12
CA PRO A 233 -7.53 17.54 11.57
C PRO A 233 -7.67 17.48 10.04
N ALA A 234 -6.62 17.06 9.33
CA ALA A 234 -6.63 16.95 7.87
C ALA A 234 -7.62 15.86 7.40
N VAL A 235 -7.63 14.73 8.10
CA VAL A 235 -8.52 13.61 7.81
C VAL A 235 -9.96 13.97 8.16
N ALA A 236 -10.21 14.56 9.33
CA ALA A 236 -11.53 15.02 9.74
C ALA A 236 -12.11 16.07 8.76
N ALA A 237 -11.30 17.03 8.30
CA ALA A 237 -11.70 18.01 7.30
C ALA A 237 -12.04 17.35 5.95
N GLY A 238 -11.28 16.33 5.53
CA GLY A 238 -11.58 15.53 4.35
C GLY A 238 -12.93 14.81 4.45
N ILE A 239 -13.19 14.14 5.57
CA ILE A 239 -14.48 13.47 5.84
C ILE A 239 -15.63 14.48 5.81
N LYS A 240 -15.49 15.61 6.49
CA LYS A 240 -16.50 16.67 6.51
C LYS A 240 -16.79 17.20 5.10
N GLN A 241 -15.76 17.42 4.29
CA GLN A 241 -15.92 17.87 2.92
C GLN A 241 -16.60 16.81 2.03
N ALA A 242 -16.29 15.54 2.23
CA ALA A 242 -16.96 14.45 1.52
C ALA A 242 -18.45 14.39 1.87
N ALA A 243 -18.79 14.47 3.16
CA ALA A 243 -20.19 14.54 3.61
C ALA A 243 -20.93 15.74 2.97
N ALA A 244 -20.29 16.91 2.90
CA ALA A 244 -20.85 18.09 2.24
C ALA A 244 -21.09 17.91 0.73
N LYS A 245 -20.35 17.00 0.07
CA LYS A 245 -20.58 16.64 -1.34
C LYS A 245 -21.60 15.51 -1.54
N GLY A 246 -22.17 14.97 -0.46
CA GLY A 246 -23.13 13.85 -0.50
C GLY A 246 -22.50 12.47 -0.70
N MET A 247 -21.17 12.39 -0.61
CA MET A 247 -20.42 11.13 -0.66
C MET A 247 -20.78 10.25 0.54
N GLN A 248 -20.61 8.94 0.40
CA GLN A 248 -20.57 8.06 1.57
C GLN A 248 -19.25 8.26 2.32
N THR A 249 -19.29 8.34 3.65
CA THR A 249 -18.11 8.60 4.47
C THR A 249 -17.83 7.45 5.44
N ILE A 250 -16.59 6.96 5.41
CA ILE A 250 -16.08 5.92 6.29
C ILE A 250 -14.82 6.47 6.97
N ALA A 251 -14.78 6.42 8.30
CA ALA A 251 -13.63 6.81 9.10
C ALA A 251 -13.13 5.60 9.90
N LEU A 252 -11.87 5.22 9.67
CA LEU A 252 -11.15 4.22 10.45
C LEU A 252 -10.19 4.97 11.39
N THR A 253 -10.45 4.91 12.69
CA THR A 253 -9.69 5.70 13.67
C THR A 253 -9.11 4.86 14.81
N GLY A 254 -8.01 5.31 15.40
CA GLY A 254 -7.67 5.00 16.79
C GLY A 254 -8.49 5.84 17.77
N PRO A 255 -8.19 5.78 19.08
CA PRO A 255 -8.72 6.71 20.05
C PRO A 255 -8.33 8.13 19.63
N SER A 256 -9.20 9.11 19.84
CA SER A 256 -8.98 10.51 19.47
C SER A 256 -8.73 11.36 20.71
N SER A 257 -7.83 12.36 20.63
CA SER A 257 -7.76 13.42 21.63
C SER A 257 -8.85 14.49 21.44
N HIS A 258 -9.52 14.49 20.28
CA HIS A 258 -10.54 15.44 19.85
C HIS A 258 -11.93 14.80 19.82
N ALA A 259 -12.36 14.23 20.95
CA ALA A 259 -13.68 13.63 21.10
C ALA A 259 -14.79 14.55 20.58
N GLY A 260 -15.55 14.08 19.57
CA GLY A 260 -16.70 14.80 18.98
C GLY A 260 -16.47 15.46 17.60
N THR A 261 -15.35 15.22 16.92
CA THR A 261 -15.04 15.85 15.61
C THR A 261 -15.35 15.01 14.37
N TRP A 262 -15.69 13.73 14.55
CA TRP A 262 -15.90 12.80 13.44
C TRP A 262 -17.38 12.69 13.06
N GLU A 263 -17.76 13.34 11.97
CA GLU A 263 -19.09 13.24 11.35
C GLU A 263 -19.01 12.34 10.11
N ALA A 264 -18.84 11.03 10.32
CA ALA A 264 -18.85 10.02 9.26
C ALA A 264 -20.13 9.15 9.35
N ASP A 265 -20.66 8.72 8.21
CA ASP A 265 -21.74 7.73 8.15
C ASP A 265 -21.35 6.44 8.87
N TRP A 266 -20.08 6.05 8.71
CA TRP A 266 -19.48 4.86 9.33
C TRP A 266 -18.18 5.21 10.04
N LEU A 267 -18.26 5.43 11.35
CA LEU A 267 -17.08 5.57 12.23
C LEU A 267 -16.75 4.23 12.90
N PHE A 268 -15.56 3.70 12.64
CA PHE A 268 -15.00 2.50 13.28
C PHE A 268 -13.75 2.87 14.08
N THR A 269 -13.85 2.79 15.40
CA THR A 269 -12.77 3.16 16.31
C THR A 269 -12.15 1.92 16.96
N CYS A 270 -10.83 1.78 16.83
CA CYS A 270 -10.06 0.80 17.58
C CYS A 270 -9.75 1.35 18.97
N ASP A 271 -10.15 0.65 20.03
CA ASP A 271 -9.99 1.11 21.43
C ASP A 271 -8.59 0.81 22.00
N ASP A 272 -7.55 0.95 21.17
CA ASP A 272 -6.15 0.74 21.57
C ASP A 272 -5.32 1.99 21.26
N ARG A 273 -4.41 2.37 22.15
CA ARG A 273 -3.58 3.58 21.99
C ARG A 273 -2.30 3.34 21.20
N ASP A 274 -1.96 2.08 20.95
CA ASP A 274 -0.80 1.70 20.17
C ASP A 274 -1.12 1.82 18.67
N PRO A 275 -0.53 2.77 17.94
CA PRO A 275 -0.88 3.02 16.54
C PRO A 275 -0.61 1.81 15.64
N PHE A 276 0.34 0.94 16.01
CA PHE A 276 0.62 -0.29 15.27
C PHE A 276 -0.50 -1.33 15.42
N VAL A 277 -1.16 -1.36 16.59
CA VAL A 277 -2.32 -2.24 16.83
C VAL A 277 -3.57 -1.66 16.14
N VAL A 278 -3.74 -0.34 16.20
CA VAL A 278 -4.83 0.36 15.48
C VAL A 278 -4.74 0.07 13.99
N GLN A 279 -3.55 0.20 13.40
CA GLN A 279 -3.33 -0.04 11.97
C GLN A 279 -3.66 -1.49 11.58
N GLU A 280 -3.30 -2.48 12.40
CA GLU A 280 -3.65 -3.88 12.15
C GLU A 280 -5.17 -4.15 12.12
N VAL A 281 -5.90 -3.47 13.00
CA VAL A 281 -7.37 -3.55 13.03
C VAL A 281 -7.94 -2.88 11.78
N HIS A 282 -7.41 -1.72 11.38
CA HIS A 282 -7.84 -1.03 10.16
C HIS A 282 -7.58 -1.87 8.91
N GLU A 283 -6.40 -2.48 8.81
CA GLU A 283 -6.02 -3.39 7.72
C GLU A 283 -6.98 -4.55 7.57
N THR A 284 -7.25 -5.24 8.67
CA THR A 284 -8.26 -6.30 8.68
C THR A 284 -9.63 -5.76 8.25
N GLY A 285 -9.99 -4.55 8.71
CA GLY A 285 -11.26 -3.90 8.40
C GLY A 285 -11.43 -3.59 6.92
N TYR A 286 -10.44 -2.98 6.27
CA TYR A 286 -10.56 -2.64 4.86
C TYR A 286 -10.41 -3.86 3.93
N HIS A 287 -9.67 -4.90 4.32
CA HIS A 287 -9.67 -6.19 3.60
C HIS A 287 -11.04 -6.86 3.65
N VAL A 288 -11.69 -6.82 4.81
CA VAL A 288 -13.08 -7.28 4.98
C VAL A 288 -14.05 -6.50 4.09
N LEU A 289 -13.97 -5.16 4.08
CA LEU A 289 -14.82 -4.32 3.24
C LEU A 289 -14.63 -4.64 1.75
N TRP A 290 -13.38 -4.80 1.30
CA TRP A 290 -13.05 -5.17 -0.07
C TRP A 290 -13.65 -6.53 -0.48
N GLU A 291 -13.37 -7.57 0.30
CA GLU A 291 -13.75 -8.95 -0.02
C GLU A 291 -15.28 -9.09 -0.11
N LEU A 292 -15.98 -8.49 0.85
CA LEU A 292 -17.42 -8.61 1.00
C LEU A 292 -18.20 -7.66 0.08
N VAL A 293 -17.60 -6.57 -0.41
CA VAL A 293 -18.24 -5.74 -1.46
C VAL A 293 -18.46 -6.58 -2.71
N HIS A 294 -17.50 -7.47 -3.02
CA HIS A 294 -17.61 -8.38 -4.14
C HIS A 294 -18.69 -9.46 -3.98
N VAL A 295 -19.08 -9.80 -2.74
CA VAL A 295 -20.22 -10.68 -2.47
C VAL A 295 -21.52 -10.04 -2.96
N PHE A 296 -21.77 -8.78 -2.63
CA PHE A 296 -23.00 -8.10 -3.05
C PHE A 296 -23.15 -7.95 -4.57
N PHE A 297 -22.06 -7.93 -5.32
CA PHE A 297 -22.13 -7.95 -6.79
C PHE A 297 -22.65 -9.27 -7.36
N GLU A 298 -22.52 -10.37 -6.62
CA GLU A 298 -23.05 -11.68 -6.99
C GLU A 298 -24.56 -11.77 -6.70
N HIS A 299 -25.04 -11.09 -5.65
CA HIS A 299 -26.47 -10.96 -5.32
C HIS A 299 -27.16 -9.83 -6.08
N LYS A 300 -27.47 -10.08 -7.35
CA LYS A 300 -27.89 -9.03 -8.28
C LYS A 300 -29.17 -8.25 -7.87
N GLY A 301 -30.04 -8.85 -7.05
CA GLY A 301 -31.28 -8.24 -6.55
C GLY A 301 -31.11 -7.27 -5.38
N LEU A 302 -29.94 -7.21 -4.76
CA LEU A 302 -29.71 -6.46 -3.50
C LEU A 302 -29.13 -5.06 -3.71
N LEU A 303 -28.84 -4.64 -4.94
CA LEU A 303 -28.19 -3.37 -5.24
C LEU A 303 -29.15 -2.37 -5.90
N LYS A 304 -29.49 -1.27 -5.21
CA LYS A 304 -30.33 -0.20 -5.75
C LYS A 304 -29.56 0.70 -6.74
N GLY A 305 -30.24 1.09 -7.83
CA GLY A 305 -29.74 2.12 -8.75
C GLY A 305 -28.75 1.64 -9.81
N ARG A 306 -28.72 0.33 -10.12
CA ARG A 306 -27.84 -0.26 -11.12
C ARG A 306 -28.07 0.39 -12.50
N THR A 307 -27.07 1.09 -13.02
CA THR A 307 -27.07 1.60 -14.40
C THR A 307 -26.74 0.48 -15.38
N ALA A 308 -27.58 0.31 -16.41
CA ALA A 308 -27.49 -0.79 -17.39
C ALA A 308 -26.28 -0.71 -18.35
N GLY A 309 -25.32 0.20 -18.12
CA GLY A 309 -24.37 0.66 -19.16
C GLY A 309 -22.93 0.17 -19.09
N PHE A 310 -22.49 -0.49 -18.00
CA PHE A 310 -21.11 -0.96 -17.89
C PHE A 310 -21.07 -2.38 -17.31
N VAL A 311 -21.22 -3.37 -18.20
CA VAL A 311 -21.18 -4.79 -17.84
C VAL A 311 -19.89 -5.40 -18.41
N GLN A 312 -18.92 -5.66 -17.54
CA GLN A 312 -18.07 -6.84 -17.67
C GLN A 312 -18.38 -7.73 -16.46
N ASP A 313 -18.97 -8.90 -16.73
CA ASP A 313 -19.37 -9.89 -15.74
C ASP A 313 -18.20 -10.27 -14.82
N SER A 314 -18.45 -10.29 -13.51
CA SER A 314 -17.55 -10.82 -12.51
C SER A 314 -17.44 -12.34 -12.65
N GLY A 315 -16.22 -12.86 -12.73
CA GLY A 315 -15.93 -14.29 -12.61
C GLY A 315 -16.42 -14.84 -11.27
N ALA A 316 -16.96 -16.07 -11.31
CA ALA A 316 -17.67 -16.71 -10.21
C ALA A 316 -16.82 -16.86 -8.93
N SER A 317 -17.20 -16.21 -7.83
CA SER A 317 -16.63 -16.49 -6.50
C SER A 317 -17.35 -17.55 -5.67
N GLY A 318 -18.23 -18.32 -6.31
CA GLY A 318 -18.81 -19.51 -5.69
C GLY A 318 -17.77 -20.55 -5.22
N PHE A 319 -16.48 -20.40 -5.55
CA PHE A 319 -15.41 -21.19 -4.93
C PHE A 319 -14.99 -20.66 -3.53
N LEU A 320 -14.99 -19.34 -3.31
CA LEU A 320 -14.61 -18.74 -2.02
C LEU A 320 -15.78 -18.81 -1.03
N TYR A 321 -16.99 -18.68 -1.53
CA TYR A 321 -18.21 -18.77 -0.74
C TYR A 321 -19.23 -19.70 -1.43
N PRO A 322 -19.09 -21.03 -1.26
CA PRO A 322 -19.94 -22.01 -1.94
C PRO A 322 -21.43 -21.89 -1.63
N PHE A 323 -21.78 -21.27 -0.50
CA PHE A 323 -23.15 -20.99 -0.08
C PHE A 323 -23.79 -19.83 -0.85
N LEU A 324 -23.01 -18.92 -1.46
CA LEU A 324 -23.48 -17.74 -2.20
C LEU A 324 -23.82 -18.02 -3.68
N ALA A 325 -23.81 -19.30 -4.10
CA ALA A 325 -24.15 -19.68 -5.47
C ALA A 325 -25.65 -19.51 -5.79
N GLU A 326 -26.49 -19.22 -4.79
CA GLU A 326 -27.93 -19.03 -4.95
C GLU A 326 -28.32 -17.55 -5.00
N ALA A 327 -29.37 -17.28 -5.75
CA ALA A 327 -29.92 -15.95 -6.01
C ALA A 327 -30.69 -15.43 -4.78
N GLU A 328 -30.03 -15.36 -3.62
CA GLU A 328 -30.63 -14.88 -2.38
C GLU A 328 -31.07 -13.42 -2.57
N THR A 329 -32.37 -13.16 -2.41
CA THR A 329 -32.97 -11.82 -2.52
C THR A 329 -33.26 -11.19 -1.17
N ASN A 330 -33.04 -11.92 -0.07
CA ASN A 330 -33.25 -11.41 1.28
C ASN A 330 -31.97 -10.73 1.79
N LEU A 331 -32.04 -9.41 1.97
CA LEU A 331 -30.91 -8.62 2.45
C LEU A 331 -30.51 -9.01 3.88
N ASP A 332 -31.47 -9.33 4.74
CA ASP A 332 -31.18 -9.60 6.16
C ASP A 332 -30.40 -10.92 6.31
N GLU A 333 -30.76 -11.96 5.55
CA GLU A 333 -30.03 -13.24 5.52
C GLU A 333 -28.61 -13.06 4.98
N VAL A 334 -28.43 -12.35 3.86
CA VAL A 334 -27.10 -12.07 3.31
C VAL A 334 -26.26 -11.23 4.28
N LEU A 335 -26.86 -10.28 5.00
CA LEU A 335 -26.16 -9.53 6.04
C LEU A 335 -25.74 -10.40 7.22
N GLU A 336 -26.52 -11.39 7.63
CA GLU A 336 -26.14 -12.36 8.67
C GLU A 336 -24.97 -13.27 8.22
N GLU A 337 -25.00 -13.76 6.98
CA GLU A 337 -23.90 -14.55 6.42
C GLU A 337 -22.60 -13.75 6.28
N ILE A 338 -22.71 -12.50 5.82
CA ILE A 338 -21.58 -11.58 5.74
C ILE A 338 -21.03 -11.31 7.14
N GLN A 339 -21.87 -11.13 8.16
CA GLN A 339 -21.40 -11.01 9.55
C GLN A 339 -20.61 -12.24 9.99
N GLY A 340 -21.10 -13.46 9.71
CA GLY A 340 -20.36 -14.69 9.96
C GLY A 340 -19.01 -14.72 9.24
N SER A 341 -18.96 -14.26 7.99
CA SER A 341 -17.73 -14.17 7.19
C SER A 341 -16.73 -13.16 7.76
N ILE A 342 -17.19 -12.02 8.28
CA ILE A 342 -16.36 -11.03 8.98
C ILE A 342 -15.68 -11.66 10.20
N LEU A 343 -16.46 -12.36 11.02
CA LEU A 343 -15.95 -13.02 12.23
C LEU A 343 -14.96 -14.14 11.89
N GLN A 344 -15.27 -14.95 10.87
CA GLN A 344 -14.36 -15.99 10.39
C GLN A 344 -13.06 -15.38 9.87
N LYS A 345 -13.12 -14.30 9.10
CA LYS A 345 -11.91 -13.62 8.59
C LYS A 345 -11.05 -13.06 9.71
N ALA A 346 -11.66 -12.44 10.72
CA ALA A 346 -10.95 -11.98 11.91
C ALA A 346 -10.27 -13.16 12.64
N GLN A 347 -10.94 -14.31 12.72
CA GLN A 347 -10.37 -15.53 13.28
C GLN A 347 -9.22 -16.08 12.43
N ASP A 348 -9.33 -16.08 11.11
CA ASP A 348 -8.25 -16.52 10.21
C ASP A 348 -6.99 -15.67 10.37
N VAL A 349 -7.15 -14.35 10.52
CA VAL A 349 -6.04 -13.42 10.82
C VAL A 349 -5.39 -13.76 12.17
N ILE A 350 -6.20 -14.03 13.20
CA ILE A 350 -5.72 -14.45 14.52
C ILE A 350 -4.96 -15.78 14.42
N ASP A 351 -5.50 -16.77 13.71
CA ASP A 351 -4.90 -18.09 13.57
C ASP A 351 -3.58 -18.05 12.81
N ILE A 352 -3.51 -17.22 11.76
CA ILE A 352 -2.28 -16.95 11.00
C ILE A 352 -1.20 -16.33 11.90
N ARG A 353 -1.55 -15.32 12.71
CA ARG A 353 -0.62 -14.67 13.64
C ARG A 353 -0.15 -15.63 14.73
N ALA A 354 -1.07 -16.40 15.30
CA ALA A 354 -0.77 -17.43 16.27
C ALA A 354 0.16 -18.50 15.67
N ALA A 355 -0.05 -18.88 14.40
CA ALA A 355 0.83 -19.79 13.69
C ALA A 355 2.24 -19.19 13.52
N GLY A 356 2.38 -17.93 13.09
CA GLY A 356 3.69 -17.25 12.98
C GLY A 356 4.45 -17.19 14.32
N ALA A 357 3.77 -16.74 15.38
CA ALA A 357 4.32 -16.61 16.72
C ALA A 357 4.75 -17.96 17.34
N ARG A 358 3.99 -19.02 17.05
CA ARG A 358 4.26 -20.38 17.54
C ARG A 358 5.27 -21.12 16.67
N ALA A 359 5.30 -20.85 15.38
CA ALA A 359 6.14 -21.53 14.42
C ALA A 359 7.58 -21.00 14.42
N ASP A 360 7.81 -19.70 14.67
CA ASP A 360 9.16 -19.14 14.45
C ASP A 360 9.55 -17.88 15.26
N PRO A 361 9.43 -17.88 16.60
CA PRO A 361 9.85 -16.76 17.44
C PRO A 361 11.37 -16.51 17.37
N ALA A 362 12.15 -17.55 17.06
CA ALA A 362 13.61 -17.47 16.95
C ALA A 362 14.05 -16.67 15.71
N ASN A 363 13.39 -16.79 14.57
CA ASN A 363 13.74 -15.99 13.39
C ASN A 363 13.33 -14.52 13.54
N LEU A 364 12.22 -14.22 14.20
CA LEU A 364 11.85 -12.84 14.54
C LEU A 364 12.90 -12.19 15.46
N THR A 365 13.29 -12.89 16.52
CA THR A 365 14.36 -12.43 17.43
C THR A 365 15.69 -12.26 16.70
N THR A 366 16.02 -13.19 15.80
CA THR A 366 17.23 -13.10 14.99
C THR A 366 17.16 -11.90 14.03
N ALA A 367 16.01 -11.65 13.41
CA ALA A 367 15.82 -10.53 12.51
C ALA A 367 15.95 -9.18 13.23
N ALA A 368 15.25 -9.02 14.37
CA ALA A 368 15.35 -7.85 15.23
C ALA A 368 16.80 -7.58 15.64
N ARG A 369 17.51 -8.61 16.13
CA ARG A 369 18.92 -8.47 16.54
C ARG A 369 19.82 -8.06 15.37
N VAL A 370 19.68 -8.70 14.22
CA VAL A 370 20.52 -8.38 13.05
C VAL A 370 20.22 -6.97 12.54
N LEU A 371 18.96 -6.54 12.52
CA LEU A 371 18.59 -5.18 12.15
C LEU A 371 19.18 -4.15 13.12
N ALA A 372 19.08 -4.39 14.43
CA ALA A 372 19.70 -3.55 15.45
C ALA A 372 21.22 -3.45 15.27
N GLU A 373 21.91 -4.58 15.01
CA GLU A 373 23.35 -4.62 14.72
C GLU A 373 23.70 -3.85 13.43
N ARG A 374 22.87 -3.94 12.38
CA ARG A 374 23.08 -3.19 11.13
C ARG A 374 22.90 -1.70 11.32
N PHE A 375 21.86 -1.26 12.02
CA PHE A 375 21.68 0.15 12.33
C PHE A 375 22.82 0.70 13.21
N ALA A 376 23.25 -0.06 14.22
CA ALA A 376 24.37 0.32 15.09
C ALA A 376 25.70 0.46 14.32
N SER A 377 25.86 -0.29 13.23
CA SER A 377 27.03 -0.19 12.33
C SER A 377 26.86 0.79 11.17
N GLY A 378 25.79 1.61 11.18
CA GLY A 378 25.54 2.64 10.17
C GLY A 378 24.93 2.12 8.85
N GLY A 379 24.48 0.87 8.83
CA GLY A 379 23.72 0.30 7.71
C GLY A 379 22.30 0.82 7.66
N LYS A 380 21.67 0.69 6.48
CA LYS A 380 20.27 1.05 6.23
C LYS A 380 19.46 -0.12 5.69
N VAL A 381 18.14 0.01 5.74
CA VAL A 381 17.20 -0.92 5.10
C VAL A 381 16.84 -0.43 3.69
N LEU A 382 16.81 -1.34 2.73
CA LEU A 382 16.20 -1.20 1.41
C LEU A 382 15.02 -2.16 1.32
N ALA A 383 13.79 -1.65 1.43
CA ALA A 383 12.57 -2.45 1.41
C ALA A 383 11.93 -2.46 0.01
N PHE A 384 11.39 -3.60 -0.42
CA PHE A 384 10.72 -3.72 -1.71
C PHE A 384 9.74 -4.89 -1.78
N GLY A 385 8.70 -4.73 -2.60
CA GLY A 385 7.65 -5.70 -2.85
C GLY A 385 6.74 -5.21 -3.99
N ASN A 386 5.84 -6.05 -4.47
CA ASN A 386 4.90 -5.71 -5.57
C ASN A 386 3.47 -5.57 -5.05
N GLY A 387 2.66 -4.67 -5.63
CA GLY A 387 1.24 -4.53 -5.29
C GLY A 387 1.03 -4.13 -3.84
N GLY A 388 0.14 -4.79 -3.10
CA GLY A 388 -0.01 -4.60 -1.65
C GLY A 388 1.32 -4.82 -0.88
N SER A 389 2.18 -5.75 -1.31
CA SER A 389 3.52 -5.88 -0.71
C SER A 389 4.42 -4.66 -0.95
N ALA A 390 4.12 -3.83 -1.95
CA ALA A 390 4.82 -2.57 -2.17
C ALA A 390 4.39 -1.52 -1.14
N THR A 391 3.10 -1.45 -0.82
CA THR A 391 2.57 -0.55 0.22
C THR A 391 3.06 -0.98 1.61
N ASP A 392 3.17 -2.29 1.87
CA ASP A 392 3.76 -2.82 3.11
C ASP A 392 5.26 -2.47 3.26
N ALA A 393 6.00 -2.51 2.15
CA ALA A 393 7.42 -2.13 2.13
C ALA A 393 7.59 -0.64 2.44
N GLN A 394 6.72 0.19 1.87
CA GLN A 394 6.68 1.61 2.17
C GLN A 394 6.28 1.86 3.63
N ASP A 395 5.29 1.15 4.14
CA ASP A 395 4.83 1.28 5.52
C ASP A 395 5.94 0.98 6.52
N PHE A 396 6.66 -0.14 6.33
CA PHE A 396 7.82 -0.46 7.15
C PHE A 396 8.91 0.63 7.10
N VAL A 397 9.13 1.24 5.94
CA VAL A 397 10.10 2.34 5.79
C VAL A 397 9.61 3.60 6.50
N THR A 398 8.31 3.92 6.39
CA THR A 398 7.68 5.04 7.10
C THR A 398 7.84 4.88 8.61
N ASP A 399 7.57 3.69 9.13
CA ASP A 399 7.73 3.35 10.55
C ASP A 399 9.17 3.51 11.03
N LEU A 400 10.15 3.11 10.21
CA LEU A 400 11.57 3.30 10.53
C LEU A 400 11.97 4.78 10.51
N MET A 401 11.52 5.55 9.53
CA MET A 401 11.96 6.92 9.30
C MET A 401 11.21 7.96 10.16
N ALA A 402 9.95 7.70 10.48
CA ALA A 402 9.06 8.57 11.25
C ALA A 402 8.27 7.75 12.29
N PRO A 403 8.95 7.07 13.22
CA PRO A 403 8.28 6.18 14.17
C PRO A 403 7.39 6.97 15.15
N PRO A 404 6.45 6.29 15.83
CA PRO A 404 5.67 6.87 16.92
C PRO A 404 6.53 7.56 17.99
N ARG A 405 5.92 8.53 18.68
CA ARG A 405 6.60 9.34 19.70
C ARG A 405 7.34 8.46 20.73
N GLY A 406 8.59 8.82 21.01
CA GLY A 406 9.44 8.11 21.98
C GLY A 406 10.42 7.11 21.34
N LEU A 407 10.20 6.73 20.09
CA LEU A 407 11.12 5.90 19.31
C LEU A 407 12.07 6.78 18.46
N ARG A 408 13.19 6.18 18.01
CA ARG A 408 14.23 6.90 17.25
C ARG A 408 14.18 6.52 15.77
N PRO A 409 14.22 7.49 14.85
CA PRO A 409 14.34 7.22 13.43
C PRO A 409 15.54 6.32 13.09
N ARG A 410 15.35 5.43 12.12
CA ARG A 410 16.32 4.50 11.56
C ARG A 410 16.41 4.69 10.04
N PRO A 411 17.61 4.64 9.45
CA PRO A 411 17.77 4.87 8.01
C PRO A 411 17.15 3.74 7.20
N ALA A 412 16.16 4.08 6.38
CA ALA A 412 15.46 3.15 5.51
C ALA A 412 15.06 3.83 4.19
N LEU A 413 14.92 3.04 3.12
CA LEU A 413 14.47 3.48 1.81
C LEU A 413 13.54 2.43 1.22
N SER A 414 12.36 2.83 0.77
CA SER A 414 11.51 1.96 -0.04
C SER A 414 11.89 2.10 -1.50
N LEU A 415 12.11 0.98 -2.18
CA LEU A 415 12.41 0.97 -3.62
C LEU A 415 11.13 0.97 -4.47
N THR A 416 9.97 1.15 -3.84
CA THR A 416 8.64 1.08 -4.46
C THR A 416 8.09 2.45 -4.87
N ASN A 417 8.61 3.52 -4.29
CA ASN A 417 8.03 4.87 -4.36
C ASN A 417 8.79 5.82 -5.30
N GLU A 418 9.65 5.28 -6.16
CA GLU A 418 10.30 6.04 -7.23
C GLU A 418 9.62 5.67 -8.57
N GLU A 419 8.42 6.20 -8.82
CA GLU A 419 7.60 5.81 -9.97
C GLU A 419 8.32 6.10 -11.29
N ALA A 420 9.04 7.23 -11.36
CA ALA A 420 9.87 7.58 -12.51
C ALA A 420 10.97 6.55 -12.76
N VAL A 421 11.62 6.04 -11.70
CA VAL A 421 12.66 5.01 -11.84
C VAL A 421 12.06 3.66 -12.22
N ILE A 422 10.96 3.26 -11.57
CA ILE A 422 10.30 1.98 -11.84
C ILE A 422 9.82 1.93 -13.28
N THR A 423 9.17 3.00 -13.78
CA THR A 423 8.66 3.06 -15.14
C THR A 423 9.79 3.13 -16.17
N ALA A 424 10.84 3.92 -15.95
CA ALA A 424 11.99 3.99 -16.84
C ALA A 424 12.72 2.64 -16.93
N VAL A 425 13.03 2.01 -15.79
CA VAL A 425 13.69 0.70 -15.77
C VAL A 425 12.80 -0.39 -16.35
N GLY A 426 11.50 -0.37 -16.03
CA GLY A 426 10.52 -1.31 -16.56
C GLY A 426 10.43 -1.25 -18.08
N ASN A 427 10.44 -0.04 -18.65
CA ASN A 427 10.43 0.20 -20.09
C ASN A 427 11.75 -0.21 -20.78
N ASP A 428 12.89 0.19 -20.21
CA ASP A 428 14.18 0.13 -20.90
C ASP A 428 14.94 -1.20 -20.68
N VAL A 429 14.74 -1.81 -19.51
CA VAL A 429 15.52 -2.98 -19.04
C VAL A 429 14.61 -4.17 -18.72
N GLY A 430 13.30 -3.94 -18.69
CA GLY A 430 12.30 -4.94 -18.33
C GLY A 430 11.97 -4.92 -16.83
N PHE A 431 10.71 -5.24 -16.54
CA PHE A 431 10.15 -5.18 -15.20
C PHE A 431 10.87 -6.08 -14.18
N ASP A 432 11.49 -7.18 -14.64
CA ASP A 432 12.30 -8.08 -13.81
C ASP A 432 13.50 -7.37 -13.13
N ASN A 433 13.88 -6.16 -13.55
CA ASN A 433 15.07 -5.46 -13.06
C ASN A 433 14.77 -4.20 -12.22
N VAL A 434 13.50 -3.85 -12.00
CA VAL A 434 13.09 -2.56 -11.38
C VAL A 434 13.69 -2.34 -9.99
N TYR A 435 13.76 -3.39 -9.16
CA TYR A 435 14.38 -3.31 -7.82
C TYR A 435 15.88 -3.57 -7.86
N ALA A 436 16.36 -4.51 -8.69
CA ALA A 436 17.78 -4.82 -8.78
C ALA A 436 18.63 -3.61 -9.20
N ARG A 437 18.12 -2.78 -10.13
CA ARG A 437 18.79 -1.52 -10.53
C ARG A 437 18.89 -0.51 -9.39
N GLN A 438 17.90 -0.46 -8.52
CA GLN A 438 17.92 0.42 -7.35
C GLN A 438 18.84 -0.12 -6.25
N VAL A 439 18.86 -1.44 -6.01
CA VAL A 439 19.86 -2.09 -5.14
C VAL A 439 21.28 -1.82 -5.65
N ILE A 440 21.48 -1.79 -6.98
CA ILE A 440 22.76 -1.42 -7.60
C ILE A 440 23.20 -0.01 -7.21
N ALA A 441 22.26 0.94 -7.21
CA ALA A 441 22.54 2.34 -6.94
C ALA A 441 22.75 2.61 -5.45
N PHE A 442 21.91 2.04 -4.59
CA PHE A 442 21.83 2.43 -3.18
C PHE A 442 22.46 1.44 -2.20
N GLY A 443 22.60 0.17 -2.56
CA GLY A 443 23.06 -0.90 -1.66
C GLY A 443 24.58 -0.90 -1.42
N LYS A 444 24.97 -0.92 -0.14
CA LYS A 444 26.35 -1.03 0.34
C LYS A 444 26.53 -2.27 1.24
N PRO A 445 27.75 -2.81 1.36
CA PRO A 445 28.04 -3.86 2.34
C PRO A 445 27.62 -3.44 3.75
N GLY A 446 26.89 -4.31 4.45
CA GLY A 446 26.35 -4.02 5.79
C GLY A 446 24.94 -3.43 5.80
N ASP A 447 24.41 -3.01 4.66
CA ASP A 447 22.98 -2.69 4.53
C ASP A 447 22.11 -3.96 4.55
N VAL A 448 20.80 -3.74 4.64
CA VAL A 448 19.77 -4.77 4.66
C VAL A 448 18.90 -4.63 3.42
N ALA A 449 18.64 -5.74 2.72
CA ALA A 449 17.59 -5.85 1.73
C ALA A 449 16.41 -6.59 2.36
N PHE A 450 15.23 -5.97 2.38
CA PHE A 450 14.01 -6.55 2.91
C PHE A 450 12.97 -6.73 1.80
N ALA A 451 12.72 -7.98 1.44
CA ALA A 451 11.79 -8.34 0.37
C ALA A 451 10.45 -8.84 0.94
N ILE A 452 9.35 -8.18 0.56
CA ILE A 452 8.00 -8.58 0.93
C ILE A 452 7.32 -9.18 -0.30
N SER A 453 6.83 -10.42 -0.18
CA SER A 453 6.15 -11.07 -1.30
C SER A 453 5.13 -12.10 -0.84
N THR A 454 3.90 -12.02 -1.33
CA THR A 454 2.89 -13.05 -1.08
C THR A 454 3.14 -14.34 -1.88
N SER A 455 3.62 -14.24 -3.12
CA SER A 455 3.81 -15.41 -4.01
C SER A 455 5.18 -16.10 -3.87
N GLY A 456 6.19 -15.41 -3.35
CA GLY A 456 7.57 -15.90 -3.27
C GLY A 456 8.28 -16.14 -4.63
N GLY A 457 7.57 -15.97 -5.76
CA GLY A 457 8.05 -16.30 -7.11
C GLY A 457 8.32 -15.10 -8.02
N SER A 458 8.16 -13.88 -7.52
CA SER A 458 8.29 -12.65 -8.33
C SER A 458 9.73 -12.46 -8.82
N ARG A 459 9.95 -12.53 -10.14
CA ARG A 459 11.29 -12.45 -10.74
C ARG A 459 12.03 -11.16 -10.39
N ASN A 460 11.32 -10.03 -10.34
CA ASN A 460 11.91 -8.75 -9.97
C ASN A 460 12.40 -8.67 -8.52
N VAL A 461 11.66 -9.27 -7.59
CA VAL A 461 12.05 -9.40 -6.17
C VAL A 461 13.25 -10.34 -6.04
N LEU A 462 13.22 -11.49 -6.71
CA LEU A 462 14.31 -12.47 -6.68
C LEU A 462 15.61 -11.89 -7.25
N ALA A 463 15.53 -11.16 -8.38
CA ALA A 463 16.69 -10.49 -8.98
C ALA A 463 17.31 -9.45 -8.03
N ALA A 464 16.49 -8.70 -7.30
CA ALA A 464 16.98 -7.74 -6.31
C ALA A 464 17.65 -8.41 -5.11
N LEU A 465 17.11 -9.54 -4.63
CA LEU A 465 17.74 -10.34 -3.58
C LEU A 465 19.08 -10.94 -4.03
N GLU A 466 19.18 -11.42 -5.27
CA GLU A 466 20.44 -11.90 -5.83
C GLU A 466 21.49 -10.78 -5.90
N GLU A 467 21.08 -9.60 -6.37
CA GLU A 467 21.95 -8.42 -6.45
C GLU A 467 22.38 -7.91 -5.05
N ALA A 468 21.48 -7.95 -4.07
CA ALA A 468 21.77 -7.61 -2.68
C ALA A 468 22.85 -8.54 -2.09
N ARG A 469 22.75 -9.85 -2.34
CA ARG A 469 23.78 -10.82 -1.92
C ARG A 469 25.13 -10.55 -2.57
N ARG A 470 25.15 -10.25 -3.88
CA ARG A 470 26.38 -9.89 -4.60
C ARG A 470 27.08 -8.69 -3.98
N ARG A 471 26.31 -7.77 -3.38
CA ARG A 471 26.78 -6.56 -2.69
C ARG A 471 27.02 -6.73 -1.20
N LYS A 472 26.84 -7.95 -0.66
CA LYS A 472 27.03 -8.28 0.75
C LYS A 472 26.05 -7.54 1.67
N LEU A 473 24.82 -7.34 1.20
CA LEU A 473 23.70 -6.95 2.06
C LEU A 473 23.19 -8.19 2.80
N VAL A 474 22.69 -7.99 4.02
CA VAL A 474 21.86 -9.00 4.68
C VAL A 474 20.51 -9.04 3.99
N CYS A 475 20.00 -10.23 3.70
CA CYS A 475 18.72 -10.41 3.03
C CYS A 475 17.68 -10.97 3.99
N PHE A 476 16.58 -10.23 4.17
CA PHE A 476 15.35 -10.71 4.80
C PHE A 476 14.27 -10.87 3.74
N SER A 477 13.38 -11.85 3.96
CA SER A 477 12.17 -11.93 3.17
C SER A 477 10.99 -12.46 3.98
N THR A 478 9.82 -11.87 3.77
CA THR A 478 8.54 -12.45 4.17
C THR A 478 7.91 -13.13 2.94
N ALA A 479 7.48 -14.39 3.07
CA ALA A 479 6.80 -15.11 2.02
C ALA A 479 5.74 -16.10 2.55
N VAL A 480 4.58 -16.14 1.89
CA VAL A 480 3.38 -16.91 2.31
C VAL A 480 3.42 -18.37 1.84
N VAL A 481 4.58 -18.93 1.48
CA VAL A 481 4.69 -20.26 0.84
C VAL A 481 5.48 -21.23 1.72
N PRO A 482 5.11 -22.53 1.82
CA PRO A 482 5.93 -23.52 2.50
C PRO A 482 7.32 -23.53 1.87
N LEU A 483 8.36 -23.30 2.68
CA LEU A 483 9.75 -23.40 2.27
C LEU A 483 10.00 -24.78 1.66
N ASN A 484 9.92 -24.87 0.33
CA ASN A 484 10.23 -26.08 -0.39
C ASN A 484 11.74 -26.34 -0.18
N ARG A 485 12.08 -27.53 0.33
CA ARG A 485 13.38 -27.93 0.92
C ARG A 485 14.64 -27.80 0.03
N ARG A 486 14.57 -27.14 -1.13
CA ARG A 486 15.66 -27.10 -2.13
C ARG A 486 16.38 -25.77 -2.29
N THR A 487 16.00 -24.72 -1.59
CA THR A 487 16.84 -23.51 -1.44
C THR A 487 17.32 -23.43 0.00
N ARG A 488 18.58 -23.85 0.24
CA ARG A 488 19.31 -23.49 1.47
C ARG A 488 20.23 -22.32 1.13
N PRO A 489 19.97 -21.08 1.58
CA PRO A 489 20.94 -20.01 1.50
C PRO A 489 21.51 -19.73 2.89
N SER A 490 22.82 -19.61 2.98
CA SER A 490 23.58 -19.35 4.22
C SER A 490 23.36 -17.96 4.85
N ALA A 491 22.40 -17.16 4.37
CA ALA A 491 22.10 -15.81 4.89
C ALA A 491 20.72 -15.24 4.46
N LEU A 492 19.69 -16.08 4.31
CA LEU A 492 18.30 -15.61 4.16
C LEU A 492 17.56 -15.94 5.46
N ILE A 493 17.13 -14.92 6.20
CA ILE A 493 16.17 -15.10 7.29
C ILE A 493 14.79 -14.97 6.65
N ALA A 494 14.15 -16.12 6.47
CA ALA A 494 12.77 -16.17 6.02
C ALA A 494 11.87 -15.95 7.23
N LEU A 495 11.12 -14.87 7.23
CA LEU A 495 10.05 -14.65 8.19
C LEU A 495 8.79 -15.31 7.61
N SER A 496 8.31 -16.38 8.24
CA SER A 496 7.04 -16.99 7.88
C SER A 496 5.92 -16.13 8.45
N GLU A 497 5.38 -15.21 7.67
CA GLU A 497 4.10 -14.59 7.97
C GLU A 497 3.20 -14.66 6.73
N CYS A 498 2.02 -15.27 6.93
CA CYS A 498 0.94 -15.24 5.96
C CYS A 498 0.26 -13.88 6.06
N MET A 499 0.13 -13.20 4.92
CA MET A 499 -0.57 -11.92 4.71
C MET A 499 -0.18 -10.80 5.70
N THR A 500 0.71 -9.95 5.18
CA THR A 500 1.27 -8.70 5.72
C THR A 500 2.38 -8.88 6.76
N PRO A 501 3.48 -8.10 6.69
CA PRO A 501 4.46 -8.09 7.75
C PRO A 501 3.72 -7.57 8.97
N SER A 502 3.47 -8.45 9.95
CA SER A 502 2.73 -8.07 11.14
C SER A 502 3.36 -6.81 11.70
N SER A 503 2.54 -5.88 12.20
CA SER A 503 3.09 -4.69 12.84
C SER A 503 3.93 -5.06 14.07
N LEU A 504 3.91 -6.33 14.48
CA LEU A 504 4.83 -6.90 15.44
C LEU A 504 6.24 -7.14 14.88
N VAL A 505 6.44 -7.55 13.62
CA VAL A 505 7.78 -7.52 13.01
C VAL A 505 8.32 -6.09 13.02
N LYS A 506 7.45 -5.13 12.71
CA LYS A 506 7.79 -3.69 12.70
C LYS A 506 8.16 -3.23 14.12
N GLN A 507 7.34 -3.53 15.14
CA GLN A 507 7.60 -3.22 16.54
C GLN A 507 8.79 -3.98 17.15
N ALA A 508 9.00 -5.24 16.77
CA ALA A 508 10.12 -6.05 17.24
C ALA A 508 11.46 -5.51 16.72
N VAL A 509 11.44 -4.87 15.55
CA VAL A 509 12.61 -4.27 14.91
C VAL A 509 12.92 -2.87 15.44
N LEU A 510 11.88 -2.08 15.77
CA LEU A 510 11.99 -0.74 16.33
C LEU A 510 12.43 -0.75 17.81
#